data_AF-A0A5C8TG16-F1
#
_entry.id   AF-A0A5C8TG16-F1
#
_cell.length_a   1.000
_cell.length_b   1.000
_cell.length_c   1.000
_cell.angle_alpha   90.00
_cell.angle_beta   90.00
_cell.angle_gamma   90.00
#
_symmetry.space_group_name_H-M   'P 1'
#
loop_
_entity.id
_entity.type
_entity.pdbx_description
1 polymer ?
#
loop_
_entity_poly.entity_id
_entity_poly.type
_entity_poly.pdbx_seq_one_letter_code
_entity_poly.pdbx_strand_id
1 'polypeptide(L)' 'MRKTMLELMGILSHDIIATEAMANELAGAALALSDQPEAIAIRDIAVSKRVRVIELQGKLAALREDYAARFPLKL' A
#
# COMPACT_ATOMS: atom_id res chain seq x y z
N MET A 1 13.62 19.25 5.70
CA MET A 1 12.38 19.20 4.90
C MET A 1 12.52 18.33 3.66
N ARG A 2 13.37 18.67 2.67
CA ARG A 2 13.54 17.85 1.45
C ARG A 2 13.87 16.37 1.75
N LYS A 3 14.88 16.13 2.59
CA LYS A 3 15.30 14.79 3.03
C LYS A 3 14.15 14.02 3.71
N THR A 4 13.47 14.67 4.66
CA THR A 4 12.34 14.09 5.40
C THR A 4 11.18 13.66 4.49
N MET A 5 10.84 14.48 3.48
CA MET A 5 9.78 14.11 2.52
C MET A 5 10.20 12.90 1.67
N LEU A 6 11.46 12.83 1.23
CA LEU A 6 11.99 11.68 0.50
C LEU A 6 11.99 10.41 1.37
N GLU A 7 12.36 10.53 2.65
CA GLU A 7 12.31 9.42 3.61
C GLU A 7 10.87 8.92 3.80
N LEU A 8 9.91 9.82 3.99
CA LEU A 8 8.49 9.48 4.08
C LEU A 8 7.97 8.81 2.81
N MET A 9 8.38 9.29 1.63
CA MET A 9 8.05 8.63 0.35
C MET A 9 8.61 7.21 0.27
N GLY A 10 9.83 7.00 0.77
CA GLY A 10 10.45 5.67 0.87
C GLY A 10 9.68 4.74 1.80
N ILE A 11 9.30 5.23 2.98
CA ILE A 11 8.50 4.47 3.96
C ILE A 11 7.14 4.09 3.35
N LEU A 12 6.41 5.06 2.77
CA LEU A 12 5.12 4.77 2.11
C LEU A 12 5.27 3.75 0.98
N SER A 13 6.32 3.85 0.18
CA SER A 13 6.57 2.90 -0.91
C SER A 13 6.84 1.48 -0.36
N HIS A 14 7.59 1.36 0.73
CA HIS A 14 7.84 0.08 1.39
C HIS A 14 6.55 -0.52 1.97
N ASP A 15 5.77 0.30 2.68
CA ASP A 15 4.50 -0.12 3.29
C ASP A 15 3.49 -0.58 2.24
N ILE A 16 3.43 0.07 1.08
CA ILE A 16 2.60 -0.35 -0.06
C ILE A 16 2.98 -1.77 -0.49
N ILE A 17 4.26 -2.02 -0.75
CA ILE A 17 4.76 -3.32 -1.23
C ILE A 17 4.48 -4.41 -0.19
N ALA A 18 4.81 -4.15 1.08
CA ALA A 18 4.58 -5.10 2.16
C ALA A 18 3.09 -5.43 2.33
N THR A 19 2.22 -4.40 2.31
CA THR A 19 0.77 -4.59 2.47
C THR A 19 0.17 -5.34 1.29
N GLU A 20 0.64 -5.08 0.07
CA GLU A 20 0.21 -5.78 -1.13
C GLU A 20 0.62 -7.25 -1.13
N ALA A 21 1.85 -7.55 -0.71
CA ALA A 21 2.31 -8.92 -0.52
C ALA A 21 1.44 -9.68 0.48
N MET A 22 1.15 -9.10 1.65
CA MET A 22 0.25 -9.69 2.64
C MET A 22 -1.16 -9.93 2.08
N ALA A 23 -1.70 -8.99 1.32
CA ALA A 23 -3.01 -9.14 0.70
C ALA A 23 -3.06 -10.33 -0.27
N ASN A 24 -1.97 -10.53 -1.03
CA ASN A 24 -1.86 -11.64 -1.96
C ASN A 24 -1.68 -12.99 -1.26
N GLU A 25 -0.89 -13.05 -0.19
CA GLU A 25 -0.76 -14.25 0.63
C GLU A 25 -2.10 -14.66 1.25
N LEU A 26 -2.84 -13.70 1.82
CA LEU A 26 -4.16 -13.96 2.39
C LEU A 26 -5.16 -14.42 1.31
N ALA A 27 -5.15 -13.78 0.14
CA ALA A 27 -6.00 -14.23 -0.97
C ALA A 27 -5.66 -15.67 -1.40
N GLY A 28 -4.38 -16.03 -1.47
CA GLY A 28 -3.93 -17.38 -1.75
C GLY A 28 -4.35 -18.39 -0.68
N ALA A 29 -4.22 -18.02 0.60
CA ALA A 29 -4.67 -18.86 1.72
C ALA A 29 -6.19 -19.09 1.70
N ALA A 30 -6.99 -18.04 1.44
CA ALA A 30 -8.44 -18.16 1.29
C ALA A 30 -8.82 -19.09 0.13
N LEU A 31 -8.10 -19.04 -1.00
CA LEU A 31 -8.32 -19.96 -2.12
C LEU A 31 -7.99 -21.41 -1.74
N ALA A 32 -6.91 -21.65 -0.99
CA ALA A 32 -6.52 -22.98 -0.55
C ALA A 32 -7.52 -23.62 0.42
N LEU A 33 -8.25 -22.81 1.20
CA LEU A 33 -9.31 -23.28 2.10
C LEU A 33 -10.66 -23.54 1.40
N SER A 34 -10.82 -23.13 0.14
CA SER A 34 -12.03 -23.31 -0.67
C SER A 34 -13.30 -22.83 0.05
N ASP A 35 -14.24 -23.74 0.34
CA ASP A 35 -15.57 -23.42 0.89
C ASP A 35 -15.62 -23.51 2.43
N GLN A 36 -14.46 -23.66 3.07
CA GLN A 36 -14.40 -23.62 4.53
C GLN A 36 -14.82 -22.23 5.02
N PRO A 37 -15.60 -22.13 6.12
CA PRO A 37 -16.06 -20.85 6.67
C PRO A 37 -14.93 -19.83 6.89
N GLU A 38 -13.75 -20.31 7.27
CA GLU A 38 -12.54 -19.52 7.50
C GLU A 38 -12.05 -18.80 6.24
N ALA A 39 -12.31 -19.35 5.04
CA ALA A 39 -11.92 -18.74 3.77
C ALA A 39 -12.59 -17.37 3.56
N ILE A 40 -13.81 -17.17 4.07
CA ILE A 40 -14.55 -15.90 3.98
C ILE A 40 -13.81 -14.83 4.80
N ALA A 41 -13.52 -15.12 6.07
CA ALA A 41 -12.84 -14.19 6.95
C ALA A 41 -11.45 -13.80 6.40
N ILE A 42 -10.69 -14.75 5.88
CA ILE A 42 -9.37 -14.47 5.28
C ILE A 42 -9.50 -13.62 4.02
N ARG A 43 -10.51 -13.88 3.17
CA ARG A 43 -10.80 -13.07 1.99
C ARG A 43 -11.14 -11.62 2.35
N ASP A 44 -11.94 -11.42 3.40
CA ASP A 44 -12.30 -10.09 3.87
C ASP A 44 -11.07 -9.31 4.37
N ILE A 45 -10.16 -9.99 5.09
CA ILE A 45 -8.88 -9.37 5.51
C ILE A 45 -8.03 -9.04 4.27
N ALA A 46 -7.93 -9.93 3.28
CA ALA A 46 -7.19 -9.66 2.04
C ALA A 46 -7.74 -8.43 1.31
N VAL A 47 -9.07 -8.30 1.21
CA VAL A 47 -9.74 -7.12 0.62
C VAL A 47 -9.43 -5.86 1.42
N SER A 48 -9.53 -5.90 2.75
CA SER A 48 -9.18 -4.77 3.61
C SER A 48 -7.73 -4.30 3.40
N LYS A 49 -6.77 -5.23 3.25
CA LYS A 49 -5.37 -4.89 2.92
C LYS A 49 -5.24 -4.24 1.55
N ARG A 50 -6.00 -4.67 0.54
CA ARG A 50 -6.02 -4.02 -0.79
C ARG A 50 -6.58 -2.60 -0.73
N VAL A 51 -7.64 -2.37 0.04
CA VAL A 51 -8.14 -1.00 0.28
C VAL A 51 -7.05 -0.14 0.90
N ARG A 52 -6.33 -0.67 1.89
CA ARG A 52 -5.21 0.04 2.52
C ARG A 52 -4.09 0.38 1.53
N VAL A 53 -3.75 -0.53 0.61
CA VAL A 53 -2.77 -0.25 -0.45
C VAL A 53 -3.18 0.97 -1.28
N ILE A 54 -4.45 1.06 -1.68
CA ILE A 54 -4.97 2.18 -2.47
C ILE A 54 -4.86 3.50 -1.68
N GLU A 55 -5.20 3.49 -0.39
CA GLU A 55 -5.03 4.67 0.47
C GLU A 55 -3.58 5.14 0.56
N LEU A 56 -2.64 4.19 0.70
CA LEU A 56 -1.21 4.50 0.78
C LEU A 56 -0.68 5.03 -0.55
N GLN A 57 -1.11 4.46 -1.67
CA GLN A 57 -0.78 4.94 -3.02
C GLN A 57 -1.26 6.39 -3.22
N GLY A 58 -2.48 6.71 -2.79
CA GLY A 58 -3.01 8.07 -2.82
C GLY A 58 -2.17 9.05 -1.99
N LYS A 59 -1.78 8.66 -0.76
CA LYS A 59 -0.90 9.47 0.09
C LYS A 59 0.48 9.69 -0.53
N LEU A 60 1.05 8.66 -1.14
CA LEU A 60 2.34 8.76 -1.81
C LEU A 60 2.26 9.67 -3.04
N ALA A 61 1.19 9.59 -3.82
CA ALA A 61 0.94 10.49 -4.95
C ALA A 61 0.85 11.95 -4.51
N ALA A 62 0.04 12.26 -3.49
CA ALA A 62 -0.07 13.61 -2.95
C ALA A 62 1.29 14.13 -2.42
N LEU A 63 2.06 13.28 -1.73
CA LEU A 63 3.39 13.67 -1.22
C LEU A 63 4.39 13.94 -2.36
N ARG A 64 4.30 13.21 -3.48
CA ARG A 64 5.11 13.45 -4.68
C ARG A 64 4.78 14.80 -5.32
N GLU A 65 3.49 15.13 -5.43
CA GLU A 65 3.03 16.41 -5.97
C GLU A 65 3.50 17.58 -5.09
N ASP A 66 3.31 17.47 -3.77
CA ASP A 66 3.79 18.45 -2.80
C ASP A 66 5.31 18.64 -2.87
N TYR A 67 6.06 17.55 -3.02
CA TYR A 67 7.51 17.61 -3.17
C TYR A 67 7.91 18.36 -4.45
N ALA A 68 7.28 18.04 -5.58
CA ALA A 68 7.57 18.67 -6.86
C ALA A 68 7.26 20.18 -6.85
N ALA A 69 6.16 20.59 -6.20
CA ALA A 69 5.79 21.99 -6.05
C ALA A 69 6.79 22.78 -5.18
N ARG A 70 7.32 22.16 -4.12
CA ARG A 70 8.26 22.80 -3.18
C ARG A 70 9.70 22.80 -3.66
N PHE A 71 10.09 21.80 -4.45
CA PHE A 71 11.46 21.61 -4.92
C PHE A 71 11.50 21.40 -6.44
N PRO A 72 11.07 22.38 -7.24
CA PRO A 72 11.07 22.27 -8.69
C PRO A 72 12.50 22.07 -9.19
N LEU A 73 12.67 21.17 -10.15
CA LEU A 73 13.91 21.10 -10.91
C LEU A 73 14.06 22.42 -11.66
N LYS A 74 15.11 23.17 -11.38
CA LYS A 74 15.49 24.30 -12.24
C LYS A 74 15.92 23.70 -13.58
N LEU A 75 15.13 23.99 -14.61
CA LEU A 75 15.51 23.79 -16.01
C LEU A 75 16.67 24.72 -16.36
#